data_AF-A0A0M8N690-F1
#
_entry.id   AF-A0A0M8N690-F1
#
_cell.length_a   1.000
_cell.length_b   1.000
_cell.length_c   1.000
_cell.angle_alpha   90.00
_cell.angle_beta   90.00
_cell.angle_gamma   90.00
#
_symmetry.space_group_name_H-M   'P 1'
#
loop_
_entity.id
_entity.type
_entity.pdbx_description
1 polymer ?
#
loop_
_entity_poly.entity_id
_entity_poly.type
_entity_poly.pdbx_seq_one_letter_code
_entity_poly.pdbx_strand_id
1 'polypeptide(L)'
;MKFAIALLALASLAIAGPPEKEWKEPKEPKEPKGRECKPGTYRCLPYGNGWEVCDHQGRFVTVCKFYPPSMSPYCVPPKYEFP
;
A
#
# COMPACT_ATOMS: atom_id res chain seq x y z
N MET A 1 13.73 18.08 54.75
CA MET A 1 13.14 19.36 54.27
C MET A 1 12.70 19.09 52.83
N LYS A 2 11.46 18.64 52.58
CA LYS A 2 10.29 19.43 52.16
C LYS A 2 10.64 20.56 51.17
N PHE A 3 10.37 20.33 49.89
CA PHE A 3 9.85 21.35 48.97
C PHE A 3 8.77 20.70 48.11
N ALA A 4 7.56 21.21 48.25
CA ALA A 4 6.39 20.89 47.47
C ALA A 4 6.00 22.16 46.70
N ILE A 5 6.00 22.13 45.37
CA ILE A 5 5.29 23.07 44.46
C ILE A 5 5.12 22.28 43.13
N ALA A 6 3.99 21.62 42.85
CA ALA A 6 2.69 22.13 42.42
C ALA A 6 2.61 22.55 40.94
N LEU A 7 1.65 21.92 40.26
CA LEU A 7 0.89 22.36 39.08
C LEU A 7 1.53 22.28 37.69
N LEU A 8 1.00 21.37 36.88
CA LEU A 8 0.27 21.75 35.66
C LEU A 8 -0.57 20.54 35.21
N ALA A 9 -1.87 20.63 35.48
CA ALA A 9 -2.86 19.73 34.92
C ALA A 9 -2.87 19.93 33.40
N LEU A 10 -2.31 18.96 32.68
CA LEU A 10 -2.46 18.84 31.23
C LEU A 10 -3.92 18.50 30.97
N ALA A 11 -4.70 19.51 30.61
CA ALA A 11 -6.06 19.35 30.15
C ALA A 11 -6.07 18.38 28.96
N SER A 12 -6.68 17.21 29.16
CA SER A 12 -6.93 16.23 28.10
C SER A 12 -7.76 16.88 27.01
N LEU A 13 -7.16 17.21 25.86
CA LEU A 13 -7.91 17.48 24.65
C LEU A 13 -8.58 16.17 24.21
N ALA A 14 -9.83 15.97 24.60
CA ALA A 14 -10.72 15.05 23.92
C ALA A 14 -11.01 15.64 22.53
N ILE A 15 -10.19 15.27 21.55
CA ILE A 15 -10.48 15.53 20.14
C ILE A 15 -11.70 14.66 19.81
N ALA A 16 -12.90 15.25 19.89
CA ALA A 16 -14.09 14.66 19.30
C ALA A 16 -13.88 14.69 17.77
N GLY A 17 -13.30 13.62 17.24
CA GLY A 17 -13.25 13.39 15.80
C GLY A 17 -14.66 13.30 15.23
N PRO A 18 -14.86 13.62 13.94
CA PRO A 18 -16.15 13.44 13.28
C PRO A 18 -16.60 11.98 13.39
N PRO A 19 -17.92 11.70 13.45
CA PRO A 19 -18.43 10.33 13.56
C PRO A 19 -17.86 9.50 12.43
N GLU A 20 -17.10 8.47 12.81
CA GLU A 20 -16.51 7.48 11.92
C GLU A 20 -17.64 6.87 11.10
N LYS A 21 -17.64 7.15 9.79
CA LYS A 21 -18.57 6.50 8.88
C LYS A 21 -18.22 5.02 8.95
N GLU A 22 -19.15 4.20 9.44
CA GLU A 22 -19.04 2.75 9.53
C GLU A 22 -18.41 2.20 8.25
N TRP A 23 -17.13 1.84 8.33
CA TRP A 23 -16.40 1.27 7.21
C TRP A 23 -16.90 -0.16 7.06
N LYS A 24 -17.84 -0.36 6.13
CA LYS A 24 -18.23 -1.70 5.74
C LYS A 24 -17.05 -2.33 5.02
N GLU A 25 -16.54 -3.40 5.62
CA GLU A 25 -15.50 -4.23 5.04
C GLU A 25 -15.85 -4.51 3.56
N PRO A 26 -15.04 -4.02 2.60
CA PRO A 26 -15.26 -4.28 1.20
C PRO A 26 -15.24 -5.79 1.02
N LYS A 27 -16.38 -6.37 0.62
CA LYS A 27 -16.43 -7.79 0.28
C LYS A 27 -15.31 -8.07 -0.71
N GLU A 28 -14.35 -8.87 -0.28
CA GLU A 28 -13.17 -9.20 -1.06
C GLU A 28 -13.63 -9.65 -2.45
N PRO A 29 -13.22 -8.98 -3.54
CA PRO A 29 -13.55 -9.42 -4.87
C PRO A 29 -12.93 -10.81 -5.02
N LYS A 30 -13.77 -11.84 -5.12
CA LYS A 30 -13.29 -13.19 -5.42
C LYS A 30 -12.57 -13.11 -6.76
N GLU A 31 -11.25 -13.23 -6.73
CA GLU A 31 -10.43 -13.23 -7.92
C GLU A 31 -10.99 -14.28 -8.89
N PRO A 32 -11.18 -13.93 -10.17
CA PRO A 32 -11.65 -14.89 -11.15
C PRO A 32 -10.63 -16.02 -11.25
N LYS A 33 -11.14 -17.26 -11.28
CA LYS A 33 -10.31 -18.47 -11.36
C LYS A 33 -9.32 -18.35 -12.52
N GLY A 34 -8.03 -18.33 -12.20
CA GLY A 34 -6.94 -18.23 -13.19
C GLY A 34 -6.07 -16.99 -13.08
N ARG A 35 -6.40 -16.01 -12.23
CA ARG A 35 -5.45 -14.97 -11.82
C ARG A 35 -4.67 -15.44 -10.60
N GLU A 36 -3.36 -15.22 -10.61
CA GLU A 36 -2.47 -15.49 -9.47
C GLU A 36 -2.51 -14.35 -8.45
N CYS A 37 -2.94 -13.17 -8.90
CA CYS A 37 -2.96 -11.96 -8.11
C CYS A 37 -3.90 -10.88 -8.66
N LYS A 38 -4.20 -9.92 -7.78
CA LYS A 38 -4.94 -8.70 -8.11
C LYS A 38 -4.02 -7.67 -8.76
N PRO A 39 -4.37 -7.10 -9.94
CA PRO A 39 -3.56 -6.09 -10.61
C PRO A 39 -3.16 -4.93 -9.69
N GLY A 40 -1.89 -4.55 -9.74
CA GLY A 40 -1.33 -3.50 -8.87
C GLY A 40 -0.98 -3.96 -7.45
N THR A 41 -1.22 -5.22 -7.09
CA THR A 41 -0.68 -5.80 -5.85
C THR A 41 0.82 -5.97 -5.97
N TYR A 42 1.54 -5.52 -4.93
CA TYR A 42 2.96 -5.71 -4.75
C TYR A 42 3.19 -6.90 -3.81
N ARG A 43 4.21 -7.72 -4.07
CA ARG A 43 4.75 -8.65 -3.07
C ARG A 43 6.27 -8.66 -3.09
N CYS A 44 6.86 -8.93 -1.93
CA CYS A 44 8.31 -9.13 -1.83
C CYS A 44 8.69 -10.49 -2.43
N LEU A 45 9.81 -10.53 -3.14
CA LEU A 45 10.42 -11.79 -3.51
C LEU A 45 10.93 -12.51 -2.23
N PRO A 46 10.99 -13.85 -2.23
CA PRO A 46 11.63 -14.60 -1.16
C PRO A 46 13.04 -14.07 -0.89
N TYR A 47 13.46 -14.00 0.37
CA TYR A 47 14.77 -13.49 0.80
C TYR A 47 15.00 -11.97 0.65
N GLY A 48 13.97 -11.18 0.32
CA GLY A 48 14.03 -9.71 0.38
C GLY A 48 14.90 -9.06 -0.70
N ASN A 49 15.20 -9.79 -1.77
CA ASN A 49 16.04 -9.35 -2.88
C ASN A 49 15.29 -8.52 -3.96
N GLY A 50 14.03 -8.16 -3.71
CA GLY A 50 13.25 -7.33 -4.61
C GLY A 50 11.76 -7.44 -4.37
N TRP A 51 10.98 -6.91 -5.31
CA TRP A 51 9.54 -6.97 -5.32
C TRP A 51 9.03 -7.24 -6.72
N GLU A 52 7.85 -7.81 -6.81
CA GLU A 52 7.12 -8.05 -8.04
C GLU A 52 5.72 -7.44 -7.93
N VAL A 53 5.20 -6.97 -9.07
CA VAL A 53 3.86 -6.40 -9.17
C VAL A 53 2.99 -7.27 -10.05
N CYS A 54 1.73 -7.36 -9.67
CA CYS A 54 0.73 -8.03 -10.47
C CYS A 54 0.35 -7.19 -11.70
N ASP A 55 0.54 -7.75 -12.89
CA ASP A 55 0.13 -7.14 -14.16
C ASP A 55 -1.41 -7.14 -14.34
N HIS A 56 -1.91 -6.48 -15.39
CA HIS A 56 -3.34 -6.46 -15.72
C HIS A 56 -3.91 -7.83 -16.12
N GLN A 57 -3.05 -8.80 -16.43
CA GLN A 57 -3.43 -10.18 -16.74
C GLN A 57 -3.50 -11.05 -15.47
N GLY A 58 -3.15 -10.51 -14.29
CA GLY A 58 -3.20 -11.23 -13.03
C GLY A 58 -1.98 -12.12 -12.78
N ARG A 59 -0.79 -11.74 -13.27
CA ARG A 59 0.49 -12.45 -13.08
C ARG A 59 1.52 -11.55 -12.43
N PHE A 60 2.36 -12.10 -11.55
CA PHE A 60 3.46 -11.33 -10.98
C PHE A 60 4.60 -11.15 -12.00
N VAL A 61 5.08 -9.91 -12.13
CA VAL A 61 6.22 -9.54 -12.98
C VAL A 61 7.25 -8.76 -12.18
N THR A 62 8.53 -9.00 -12.46
CA THR A 62 9.67 -8.41 -11.75
C THR A 62 10.32 -7.24 -12.49
N VAL A 63 10.01 -7.05 -13.78
CA VAL A 63 10.71 -6.05 -14.60
C VAL A 63 10.04 -4.69 -14.47
N CYS A 64 10.67 -3.81 -13.70
CA CYS A 64 10.33 -2.39 -13.63
C CYS A 64 11.07 -1.63 -14.72
N LYS A 65 10.34 -1.06 -15.68
CA LYS A 65 10.89 -0.14 -16.68
C LYS A 65 10.41 1.28 -16.38
N PHE A 66 11.33 2.24 -16.42
CA PHE A 66 10.97 3.65 -16.32
C PHE A 66 10.34 4.12 -17.64
N TYR A 67 9.19 4.79 -17.58
CA TYR A 67 8.55 5.39 -18.74
C TYR A 67 8.78 6.91 -18.71
N PRO A 68 9.67 7.45 -19.57
CA PRO A 68 10.01 8.87 -19.53
C PRO A 68 8.83 9.84 -19.71
N PRO A 69 7.86 9.60 -20.63
CA PRO A 69 6.75 10.52 -20.86
C PRO A 69 5.87 10.79 -19.64
N SER A 70 5.68 9.82 -18.74
CA SER A 70 4.93 10.01 -17.49
C SER A 70 5.83 10.09 -16.25
N MET A 71 7.16 10.08 -16.44
CA MET A 71 8.15 10.13 -15.37
C MET A 71 7.93 9.08 -14.26
N SER A 72 7.38 7.92 -14.61
CA SER A 72 6.94 6.92 -13.65
C SER A 72 7.50 5.53 -13.98
N PRO A 73 7.85 4.71 -12.98
CA PRO A 73 8.20 3.31 -13.20
C PRO A 73 6.94 2.48 -13.45
N TYR A 74 6.97 1.59 -14.45
CA TYR A 74 5.92 0.61 -14.72
C TYR A 74 6.48 -0.79 -14.66
N CYS A 75 5.67 -1.70 -14.13
CA CYS A 75 5.97 -3.12 -14.09
C CYS A 75 5.40 -3.75 -15.35
N VAL A 76 6.28 -4.22 -16.23
CA VAL A 76 5.92 -4.67 -17.56
C VAL A 76 6.48 -6.07 -17.82
N PRO A 77 5.88 -6.85 -18.73
CA PRO A 77 6.45 -8.14 -19.12
C PRO A 77 7.91 -8.00 -19.61
N PRO A 78 8.76 -9.04 -19.46
CA PRO A 78 10.19 -8.95 -19.78
C PRO A 78 10.53 -8.48 -21.20
N LYS A 79 9.61 -8.65 -22.16
CA LYS A 79 9.77 -8.27 -23.57
C LYS A 79 8.95 -7.05 -23.99
N TYR A 80 8.27 -6.40 -23.05
CA TYR A 80 7.47 -5.22 -23.35
C TYR A 80 8.37 -4.00 -23.54
N GLU A 81 8.15 -3.23 -24.60
CA GLU A 81 8.76 -1.93 -24.81
C GLU A 81 7.66 -0.86 -24.87
N PHE A 82 7.95 0.31 -24.31
CA PHE A 82 7.06 1.45 -24.47
C PHE A 82 7.09 1.90 -25.95
N PRO A 83 5.95 2.32 -26.51
CA PRO A 83 5.86 2.79 -27.90
C PRO A 83 6.63 4.09 -28.14
#